data_AF-A0A913X8A1-F1
#
_entry.id   AF-A0A913X8A1-F1
#
_cell.length_a   1.000
_cell.length_b   1.000
_cell.length_c   1.000
_cell.angle_alpha   90.00
_cell.angle_beta   90.00
_cell.angle_gamma   90.00
#
_symmetry.space_group_name_H-M   'P 1'
#
loop_
_entity.id
_entity.type
_entity.pdbx_description
1 polymer ?
#
loop_
_entity_poly.entity_id
_entity_poly.type
_entity_poly.pdbx_seq_one_letter_code
_entity_poly.pdbx_strand_id
1 'polypeptide(L)'
;MNFFMGITALLFLFMEVFMISCESARPSGMKQGIYCECCSATVKEISNMLAKKSSDPWDVRVIEAMESVCKASSFRSYTYSPPTTVKACNYLMENYDEDIEQMFSRKESDPEKKICYELTKACEGVDRSKKEKEDMNVNVNGQPQQPDDGINRLNVDINDPNSASRLAEQIKQQMASQPQTGGSEDDDDEPEEGEADDGEDLLKGYDENGNEIKEEDLPDDNDKKDSPDGDKKEDTKKEKTEL
;
A
#
# COMPACT_ATOMS: atom_id res chain seq x y z
N MET A 1 8.93 53.20 -31.82
CA MET A 1 8.34 52.99 -30.48
C MET A 1 7.24 51.91 -30.44
N ASN A 2 6.61 51.53 -31.55
CA ASN A 2 5.50 50.56 -31.53
C ASN A 2 5.92 49.08 -31.42
N PHE A 3 7.19 48.73 -31.70
CA PHE A 3 7.65 47.34 -31.67
C PHE A 3 7.92 46.81 -30.25
N PHE A 4 8.28 47.70 -29.32
CA PHE A 4 8.62 47.32 -27.94
C PHE A 4 7.39 46.99 -27.09
N MET A 5 6.21 47.51 -27.46
CA MET A 5 4.96 47.30 -26.72
C MET A 5 4.31 45.93 -26.98
N GLY A 6 4.61 45.29 -28.11
CA GLY A 6 4.04 43.98 -28.47
C GLY A 6 4.71 42.81 -27.73
N ILE A 7 6.02 42.90 -27.50
CA ILE A 7 6.79 41.84 -26.82
C ILE A 7 6.44 41.77 -25.33
N THR A 8 6.17 42.92 -24.69
CA THR A 8 5.75 42.95 -23.28
C THR A 8 4.37 42.34 -23.06
N ALA A 9 3.44 42.49 -24.01
CA ALA A 9 2.11 41.86 -23.93
C ALA A 9 2.18 40.34 -24.13
N LEU A 10 3.06 39.86 -25.01
CA LEU A 10 3.23 38.42 -25.27
C LEU A 10 3.93 37.69 -24.11
N LEU A 11 4.87 38.36 -23.44
CA LEU A 11 5.55 37.82 -22.24
C LEU A 11 4.63 37.78 -21.01
N PHE A 12 3.69 38.73 -20.88
CA PHE A 12 2.69 38.70 -19.82
C PHE A 12 1.72 37.52 -19.97
N LEU A 13 1.28 37.23 -21.20
CA LEU A 13 0.44 36.05 -21.49
C LEU A 13 1.17 34.72 -21.26
N PHE A 14 2.49 34.66 -21.47
CA PHE A 14 3.28 33.45 -21.20
C PHE A 14 3.54 33.21 -19.71
N MET A 15 3.66 34.28 -18.90
CA MET A 15 3.84 34.18 -17.45
C MET A 15 2.58 33.72 -16.71
N GLU A 16 1.38 34.02 -17.23
CA GLU A 16 0.12 33.56 -16.61
C GLU A 16 -0.13 32.05 -16.83
N VAL A 17 0.41 31.46 -17.89
CA VAL A 17 0.33 30.00 -18.13
C VAL A 17 1.29 29.20 -17.25
N PHE A 18 2.43 29.78 -16.86
CA PHE A 18 3.45 29.09 -16.04
C PHE A 18 3.12 28.99 -14.55
N MET A 19 2.17 29.79 -14.06
CA MET A 19 1.75 29.79 -12.64
C MET A 19 0.60 28.80 -12.34
N ILE A 20 0.05 28.11 -13.35
CA ILE A 20 -1.02 27.14 -13.15
C ILE A 20 -0.41 25.75 -12.90
N SER A 21 -0.52 25.36 -11.63
CA SER A 21 -0.58 23.96 -11.14
C SER A 21 0.74 23.23 -10.87
N CYS A 22 1.38 23.61 -9.76
CA CYS A 22 2.10 22.66 -8.92
C CYS A 22 1.28 22.30 -7.67
N GLU A 23 -0.04 22.10 -7.83
CA GLU A 23 -0.82 21.48 -6.77
C GLU A 23 -0.51 19.99 -6.83
N SER A 24 0.40 19.53 -5.97
CA SER A 24 0.73 18.12 -5.81
C SER A 24 -0.57 17.39 -5.50
N ALA A 25 -1.13 16.71 -6.50
CA ALA A 25 -2.35 15.95 -6.36
C ALA A 25 -2.08 14.86 -5.33
N ARG A 26 -2.68 15.04 -4.16
CA ARG A 26 -2.46 14.21 -2.98
C ARG A 26 -3.81 13.87 -2.36
N PRO A 27 -3.93 12.70 -1.74
CA PRO A 27 -5.17 12.34 -1.07
C PRO A 27 -5.47 13.34 0.06
N SER A 28 -6.75 13.68 0.20
CA SER A 28 -7.20 14.62 1.22
C SER A 28 -6.87 14.11 2.63
N GLY A 29 -6.31 15.00 3.46
CA GLY A 29 -5.92 14.69 4.84
C GLY A 29 -4.61 13.90 4.98
N MET A 30 -3.79 13.76 3.93
CA MET A 30 -2.47 13.12 4.01
C MET A 30 -1.34 14.14 3.91
N LYS A 31 -0.34 14.02 4.80
CA LYS A 31 0.88 14.82 4.72
C LYS A 31 1.77 14.33 3.58
N GLN A 32 2.56 15.22 3.00
CA GLN A 32 3.31 14.94 1.79
C GLN A 32 4.40 13.87 2.00
N GLY A 33 5.09 13.87 3.15
CA GLY A 33 6.08 12.84 3.46
C GLY A 33 5.45 11.46 3.66
N ILE A 34 4.25 11.39 4.23
CA ILE A 34 3.47 10.14 4.29
C ILE A 34 3.14 9.65 2.87
N TYR A 35 2.66 10.54 2.01
CA TYR A 35 2.30 10.20 0.64
C TYR A 35 3.52 9.73 -0.19
N CYS A 36 4.68 10.40 -0.05
CA CYS A 36 5.93 10.00 -0.68
C CYS A 36 6.34 8.56 -0.33
N GLU A 37 6.34 8.21 0.96
CA GLU A 37 6.71 6.86 1.38
C GLU A 37 5.68 5.82 0.95
N CYS A 38 4.38 6.17 0.93
CA CYS A 38 3.34 5.26 0.42
C CYS A 38 3.46 5.05 -1.09
N CYS A 39 3.81 6.08 -1.87
CA CYS A 39 4.13 5.95 -3.29
C CYS A 39 5.32 5.01 -3.49
N SER A 40 6.42 5.25 -2.76
CA SER A 40 7.62 4.41 -2.79
C SER A 40 7.30 2.94 -2.45
N ALA A 41 6.48 2.71 -1.42
CA ALA A 41 6.02 1.37 -1.03
C ALA A 41 5.22 0.69 -2.14
N THR A 42 4.29 1.41 -2.77
CA THR A 42 3.46 0.89 -3.85
C THR A 42 4.29 0.49 -5.05
N VAL A 43 5.20 1.36 -5.51
CA VAL A 43 6.07 1.08 -6.67
C VAL A 43 7.01 -0.10 -6.39
N LYS A 44 7.51 -0.24 -5.16
CA LYS A 44 8.31 -1.39 -4.73
C LYS A 44 7.52 -2.69 -4.76
N GLU A 45 6.30 -2.69 -4.26
CA GLU A 45 5.45 -3.89 -4.30
C GLU A 45 5.10 -4.30 -5.73
N ILE A 46 4.78 -3.36 -6.63
CA ILE A 46 4.57 -3.67 -8.06
C ILE A 46 5.84 -4.31 -8.64
N SER A 47 7.01 -3.70 -8.38
CA SER A 47 8.30 -4.22 -8.85
C SER A 47 8.59 -5.63 -8.30
N ASN A 48 8.27 -5.89 -7.03
CA ASN A 48 8.42 -7.20 -6.39
C ASN A 48 7.49 -8.25 -7.02
N MET A 49 6.26 -7.88 -7.38
CA MET A 49 5.33 -8.76 -8.09
C MET A 49 5.83 -9.08 -9.51
N LEU A 50 6.37 -8.07 -10.22
CA LEU A 50 6.96 -8.22 -11.55
C LEU A 50 8.30 -8.97 -11.57
N ALA A 51 9.01 -9.01 -10.45
CA ALA A 51 10.24 -9.80 -10.32
C ALA A 51 9.98 -11.32 -10.23
N LYS A 52 8.78 -11.74 -9.83
CA LYS A 52 8.41 -13.16 -9.78
C LYS A 52 8.41 -13.77 -11.19
N LYS A 53 8.73 -15.05 -11.32
CA LYS A 53 8.62 -15.74 -12.62
C LYS A 53 7.14 -16.06 -12.87
N SER A 54 6.63 -15.69 -14.03
CA SER A 54 5.33 -16.16 -14.54
C SER A 54 5.46 -16.43 -16.04
N SER A 55 4.57 -17.28 -16.56
CA SER A 55 4.44 -17.63 -17.97
C SER A 55 3.78 -16.53 -18.80
N ASP A 56 3.13 -15.58 -18.16
CA ASP A 56 2.26 -14.61 -18.81
C ASP A 56 3.08 -13.53 -19.54
N PRO A 57 2.54 -12.94 -20.61
CA PRO A 57 3.17 -11.81 -21.29
C PRO A 57 3.45 -10.67 -20.30
N TRP A 58 4.56 -9.95 -20.49
CA TRP A 58 4.99 -8.87 -19.58
C TRP A 58 3.88 -7.86 -19.27
N ASP A 59 3.16 -7.40 -20.30
CA ASP A 59 2.12 -6.38 -20.15
C ASP A 59 0.94 -6.88 -19.31
N VAL A 60 0.55 -8.15 -19.48
CA VAL A 60 -0.49 -8.80 -18.65
C VAL A 60 -0.07 -8.82 -17.18
N ARG A 61 1.19 -9.16 -16.92
CA ARG A 61 1.75 -9.18 -15.56
C ARG A 61 1.78 -7.80 -14.91
N VAL A 62 1.99 -6.74 -15.69
CA VAL A 62 1.94 -5.35 -15.20
C VAL A 62 0.53 -5.02 -14.72
N ILE A 63 -0.48 -5.31 -15.55
CA ILE A 63 -1.89 -5.07 -15.22
C ILE A 63 -2.28 -5.83 -13.95
N GLU A 64 -2.01 -7.14 -13.89
CA GLU A 64 -2.33 -7.97 -12.72
C GLU A 64 -1.61 -7.50 -11.43
N ALA A 65 -0.35 -7.07 -11.54
CA ALA A 65 0.38 -6.52 -10.42
C ALA A 65 -0.25 -5.22 -9.91
N MET A 66 -0.68 -4.33 -10.82
CA MET A 66 -1.32 -3.07 -10.48
C MET A 66 -2.72 -3.26 -9.86
N GLU A 67 -3.50 -4.23 -10.34
CA GLU A 67 -4.80 -4.56 -9.74
C GLU A 67 -4.68 -5.13 -8.33
N SER A 68 -3.59 -5.85 -8.06
CA SER A 68 -3.41 -6.58 -6.81
C SER A 68 -2.56 -5.85 -5.76
N VAL A 69 -1.85 -4.78 -6.12
CA VAL A 69 -0.90 -4.12 -5.21
C VAL A 69 -1.58 -3.43 -4.03
N CYS A 70 -2.76 -2.83 -4.21
CA CYS A 70 -3.43 -2.03 -3.17
C CYS A 70 -4.13 -2.86 -2.06
N LYS A 71 -3.61 -4.05 -1.74
CA LYS A 71 -4.10 -4.92 -0.67
C LYS A 71 -3.35 -4.63 0.63
N ALA A 72 -4.06 -4.60 1.75
CA ALA A 72 -3.45 -4.37 3.08
C ALA A 72 -2.37 -5.41 3.43
N SER A 73 -2.46 -6.63 2.88
CA SER A 73 -1.45 -7.68 3.03
C SER A 73 -0.09 -7.31 2.42
N SER A 74 -0.08 -6.54 1.34
CA SER A 74 1.14 -6.11 0.63
C SER A 74 1.93 -5.10 1.44
N PHE A 75 1.29 -4.40 2.37
CA PHE A 75 1.89 -3.27 3.09
C PHE A 75 2.26 -3.56 4.56
N ARG A 76 2.22 -4.83 4.99
CA ARG A 76 2.44 -5.21 6.41
C ARG A 76 3.83 -4.86 6.95
N SER A 77 4.84 -4.81 6.09
CA SER A 77 6.25 -4.58 6.45
C SER A 77 6.66 -3.10 6.37
N TYR A 78 5.76 -2.20 5.96
CA TYR A 78 6.09 -0.80 5.72
C TYR A 78 5.92 0.07 6.96
N THR A 79 6.46 1.29 6.90
CA THR A 79 6.53 2.20 8.06
C THR A 79 5.16 2.72 8.48
N TYR A 80 4.26 2.92 7.52
CA TYR A 80 2.94 3.48 7.73
C TYR A 80 1.89 2.37 7.84
N SER A 81 0.77 2.66 8.50
CA SER A 81 -0.25 1.65 8.76
C SER A 81 -0.86 1.16 7.44
N PRO A 82 -1.15 -0.15 7.28
CA PRO A 82 -1.77 -0.68 6.07
C PRO A 82 -3.00 0.11 5.56
N PRO A 83 -3.96 0.56 6.39
CA PRO A 83 -5.07 1.39 5.89
C PRO A 83 -4.60 2.72 5.28
N THR A 84 -3.60 3.37 5.87
CA THR A 84 -3.03 4.63 5.35
C THR A 84 -2.34 4.39 4.00
N THR A 85 -1.53 3.33 3.91
CA THR A 85 -0.83 3.00 2.65
C THR A 85 -1.79 2.56 1.56
N VAL A 86 -2.82 1.76 1.87
CA VAL A 86 -3.87 1.39 0.91
C VAL A 86 -4.63 2.63 0.41
N LYS A 87 -4.97 3.58 1.29
CA LYS A 87 -5.62 4.84 0.87
C LYS A 87 -4.76 5.62 -0.13
N ALA A 88 -3.45 5.71 0.11
CA ALA A 88 -2.54 6.35 -0.84
C ALA A 88 -2.39 5.55 -2.14
N CYS A 89 -2.33 4.22 -2.05
CA CYS A 89 -2.23 3.33 -3.21
C CYS A 89 -3.45 3.45 -4.12
N ASN A 90 -4.66 3.40 -3.56
CA ASN A 90 -5.90 3.56 -4.32
C ASN A 90 -5.94 4.93 -5.00
N TYR A 91 -5.59 5.99 -4.28
CA TYR A 91 -5.51 7.32 -4.88
C TYR A 91 -4.51 7.37 -6.03
N LEU A 92 -3.35 6.72 -5.89
CA LEU A 92 -2.34 6.62 -6.94
C LEU A 92 -2.87 5.88 -8.17
N MET A 93 -3.54 4.73 -7.99
CA MET A 93 -4.11 3.96 -9.10
C MET A 93 -5.28 4.70 -9.76
N GLU A 94 -6.17 5.33 -8.99
CA GLU A 94 -7.33 6.06 -9.54
C GLU A 94 -6.96 7.27 -10.42
N ASN A 95 -5.78 7.87 -10.21
CA ASN A 95 -5.39 9.12 -10.88
C ASN A 95 -4.23 8.93 -11.88
N TYR A 96 -3.48 7.85 -11.78
CA TYR A 96 -2.22 7.66 -12.50
C TYR A 96 -2.02 6.23 -13.03
N ASP A 97 -3.04 5.37 -13.04
CA ASP A 97 -2.94 4.00 -13.55
C ASP A 97 -2.36 3.94 -14.96
N GLU A 98 -2.91 4.68 -15.93
CA GLU A 98 -2.45 4.63 -17.32
C GLU A 98 -0.97 5.00 -17.47
N ASP A 99 -0.53 6.04 -16.75
CA ASP A 99 0.86 6.49 -16.78
C ASP A 99 1.81 5.51 -16.07
N ILE A 100 1.37 4.92 -14.96
CA ILE A 100 2.13 3.91 -14.21
C ILE A 100 2.27 2.65 -15.03
N GLU A 101 1.20 2.17 -15.66
CA GLU A 101 1.22 1.03 -16.57
C GLU A 101 2.23 1.27 -17.67
N GLN A 102 2.17 2.44 -18.33
CA GLN A 102 3.12 2.79 -19.38
C GLN A 102 4.58 2.77 -18.90
N MET A 103 4.86 3.24 -17.69
CA MET A 103 6.21 3.24 -17.10
C MET A 103 6.73 1.81 -16.89
N PHE A 104 5.89 0.91 -16.37
CA PHE A 104 6.27 -0.48 -16.14
C PHE A 104 6.33 -1.31 -17.44
N SER A 105 5.44 -1.07 -18.40
CA SER A 105 5.46 -1.70 -19.72
C SER A 105 6.71 -1.34 -20.51
N ARG A 106 7.24 -0.12 -20.35
CA ARG A 106 8.52 0.32 -20.91
C ARG A 106 9.76 -0.21 -20.17
N LYS A 107 9.57 -0.95 -19.07
CA LYS A 107 10.65 -1.50 -18.23
C LYS A 107 11.63 -0.43 -17.77
N GLU A 108 11.08 0.66 -17.21
CA GLU A 108 11.90 1.74 -16.68
C GLU A 108 12.91 1.24 -15.64
N SER A 109 14.12 1.80 -15.69
CA SER A 109 15.22 1.41 -14.80
C SER A 109 15.01 1.81 -13.34
N ASP A 110 14.36 2.95 -13.12
CA ASP A 110 14.04 3.50 -11.80
C ASP A 110 12.58 4.00 -11.79
N PRO A 111 11.61 3.07 -11.69
CA PRO A 111 10.20 3.43 -11.69
C PRO A 111 9.83 4.26 -10.46
N GLU A 112 10.51 4.08 -9.32
CA GLU A 112 10.26 4.85 -8.09
C GLU A 112 10.55 6.33 -8.31
N LYS A 113 11.71 6.65 -8.89
CA LYS A 113 12.05 8.05 -9.17
C LYS A 113 11.06 8.69 -10.13
N LYS A 114 10.77 8.02 -11.26
CA LYS A 114 9.87 8.59 -12.26
C LYS A 114 8.44 8.75 -11.75
N ILE A 115 7.90 7.73 -11.09
CA ILE A 115 6.51 7.76 -10.63
C ILE A 115 6.37 8.71 -9.43
N CYS A 116 7.23 8.59 -8.41
CA CYS A 116 7.05 9.32 -7.15
C CYS A 116 7.62 10.74 -7.14
N TYR A 117 8.61 11.07 -7.97
CA TYR A 117 9.17 12.43 -8.03
C TYR A 117 8.70 13.22 -9.25
N GLU A 118 8.62 12.59 -10.43
CA GLU A 118 8.34 13.32 -11.67
C GLU A 118 6.85 13.33 -12.02
N LEU A 119 6.19 12.16 -12.00
CA LEU A 119 4.79 12.00 -12.40
C LEU A 119 3.82 12.52 -11.33
N THR A 120 3.90 11.97 -10.12
CA THR A 120 2.94 12.28 -9.04
C THR A 120 3.38 13.46 -8.17
N LYS A 121 4.67 13.81 -8.24
CA LYS A 121 5.34 14.78 -7.33
C LYS A 121 5.14 14.45 -5.84
N ALA A 122 4.82 13.20 -5.50
CA ALA A 122 4.61 12.75 -4.13
C ALA A 122 5.82 13.06 -3.23
N CYS A 123 7.03 12.88 -3.77
CA CYS A 123 8.29 13.05 -3.05
C CYS A 123 9.00 14.39 -3.32
N GLU A 124 8.37 15.33 -4.01
CA GLU A 124 8.97 16.63 -4.30
C GLU A 124 9.17 17.45 -3.01
N GLY A 125 10.41 17.79 -2.68
CA GLY A 125 10.73 18.57 -1.47
C GLY A 125 10.59 17.83 -0.14
N VAL A 126 10.35 16.52 -0.16
CA VAL A 126 10.24 15.69 1.04
C VAL A 126 11.63 15.27 1.56
N ASP A 127 11.89 15.56 2.83
CA ASP A 127 13.07 15.07 3.54
C ASP A 127 12.81 13.68 4.13
N ARG A 128 13.14 12.63 3.38
CA ARG A 128 12.95 11.22 3.80
C ARG A 128 13.77 10.81 5.03
N SER A 129 14.73 11.63 5.46
CA SER A 129 15.47 11.35 6.71
C SER A 129 14.61 11.60 7.96
N LYS A 130 13.52 12.36 7.82
CA LYS A 130 12.59 12.68 8.91
C LYS A 130 11.26 11.99 8.67
N LYS A 131 10.92 11.04 9.54
CA LYS A 131 9.62 10.37 9.50
C LYS A 131 8.52 11.33 9.96
N GLU A 132 7.56 11.58 9.08
CA GLU A 132 6.34 12.29 9.45
C GLU A 132 5.45 11.39 10.32
N LYS A 133 4.73 12.00 11.27
CA LYS A 133 3.79 11.27 12.12
C LYS A 133 2.41 11.24 11.45
N GLU A 134 1.80 10.05 11.42
CA GLU A 134 0.39 9.88 11.04
C GLU A 134 -0.50 10.60 12.05
N ASP A 135 -1.45 11.40 11.56
CA ASP A 135 -2.49 11.96 12.40
C ASP A 135 -3.57 10.88 12.56
N MET A 136 -3.35 9.96 13.50
CA MET A 136 -4.34 8.93 13.83
C MET A 136 -5.50 9.56 14.59
N ASN A 137 -6.47 10.13 13.88
CA ASN A 137 -7.77 10.45 14.45
C ASN A 137 -8.70 9.24 14.23
N VAL A 138 -8.55 8.24 15.08
CA VAL A 138 -9.41 7.04 15.06
C VAL A 138 -10.73 7.41 15.71
N ASN A 139 -11.77 7.62 14.88
CA ASN A 139 -13.11 7.91 15.36
C ASN A 139 -13.89 6.60 15.52
N VAL A 140 -13.72 5.93 16.67
CA VAL A 140 -14.59 4.80 17.07
C VAL A 140 -15.83 5.41 17.73
N ASN A 141 -16.99 5.31 17.07
CA ASN A 141 -18.31 5.80 17.51
C ASN A 141 -18.60 7.31 17.42
N GLY A 142 -18.09 8.03 16.43
CA GLY A 142 -18.54 9.40 16.12
C GLY A 142 -18.05 10.49 17.08
N GLN A 143 -17.18 10.19 18.04
CA GLN A 143 -16.46 11.18 18.84
C GLN A 143 -14.97 11.23 18.46
N PRO A 144 -14.40 12.42 18.21
CA PRO A 144 -12.96 12.56 18.00
C PRO A 144 -12.24 12.06 19.26
N GLN A 145 -11.47 10.98 19.11
CA GLN A 145 -10.56 10.56 20.17
C GLN A 145 -9.46 11.63 20.27
N GLN A 146 -9.42 12.32 21.41
CA GLN A 146 -8.16 12.93 21.84
C GLN A 146 -7.09 11.82 21.85
N PRO A 147 -5.81 12.15 21.63
CA PRO A 147 -4.71 11.22 21.84
C PRO A 147 -4.69 10.86 23.33
N ASP A 148 -5.53 9.90 23.68
CA ASP A 148 -5.68 9.34 25.00
C ASP A 148 -4.79 8.11 24.99
N ASP A 149 -3.78 8.12 25.83
CA ASP A 149 -2.85 7.01 26.09
C ASP A 149 -3.57 5.81 26.78
N GLY A 150 -4.89 5.75 26.59
CA GLY A 150 -5.92 4.96 27.25
C GLY A 150 -5.97 3.53 26.78
N ILE A 151 -4.86 2.81 26.89
CA ILE A 151 -4.99 1.51 27.52
C ILE A 151 -5.45 1.82 28.95
N ASN A 152 -6.76 1.93 29.16
CA ASN A 152 -7.35 1.63 30.46
C ASN A 152 -7.00 0.18 30.71
N ARG A 153 -5.79 -0.05 31.22
CA ARG A 153 -5.41 -1.29 31.86
C ARG A 153 -6.42 -1.40 32.98
N LEU A 154 -7.48 -2.17 32.77
CA LEU A 154 -8.23 -2.68 33.89
C LEU A 154 -7.17 -3.31 34.77
N ASN A 155 -7.00 -2.76 35.98
CA ASN A 155 -6.05 -3.26 36.96
C ASN A 155 -6.55 -4.63 37.39
N VAL A 156 -6.33 -5.63 36.54
CA VAL A 156 -6.53 -7.04 36.82
C VAL A 156 -5.30 -7.43 37.60
N ASP A 157 -5.43 -7.46 38.92
CA ASP A 157 -4.42 -8.07 39.76
C ASP A 157 -4.41 -9.57 39.45
N ILE A 158 -3.32 -10.03 38.83
CA ILE A 158 -3.11 -11.42 38.43
C ILE A 158 -3.10 -12.36 39.65
N ASN A 159 -2.87 -11.83 40.86
CA ASN A 159 -2.85 -12.62 42.09
C ASN A 159 -4.21 -12.70 42.80
N ASP A 160 -5.25 -11.99 42.33
CA ASP A 160 -6.60 -12.13 42.87
C ASP A 160 -7.42 -13.12 42.01
N PRO A 161 -7.80 -14.30 42.54
CA PRO A 161 -8.57 -15.30 41.82
C PRO A 161 -10.00 -14.84 41.48
N ASN A 162 -10.49 -13.74 42.07
CA ASN A 162 -11.80 -13.18 41.79
C ASN A 162 -11.80 -12.07 40.72
N SER A 163 -10.64 -11.70 40.18
CA SER A 163 -10.51 -10.65 39.15
C SER A 163 -11.28 -10.99 37.87
N ALA A 164 -11.24 -12.26 37.45
CA ALA A 164 -11.94 -12.73 36.25
C ALA A 164 -13.47 -12.65 36.41
N SER A 165 -13.99 -12.97 37.60
CA SER A 165 -15.42 -12.89 37.91
C SER A 165 -15.92 -11.45 37.85
N ARG A 166 -15.16 -10.51 38.42
CA ARG A 166 -15.51 -9.07 38.38
C ARG A 166 -15.49 -8.51 36.96
N LEU A 167 -14.55 -8.96 36.13
CA LEU A 167 -14.47 -8.58 34.73
C LEU A 167 -15.68 -9.08 33.95
N ALA A 168 -16.03 -10.36 34.11
CA ALA A 168 -17.20 -10.96 33.48
C ALA A 168 -18.51 -10.24 33.87
N GLU A 169 -18.61 -9.80 35.13
CA GLU A 169 -19.77 -9.10 35.64
C GLU A 169 -19.88 -7.66 35.11
N GLN A 170 -18.75 -6.95 34.96
CA GLN A 170 -18.71 -5.65 34.29
C GLN A 170 -19.10 -5.74 32.82
N ILE A 171 -18.60 -6.74 32.09
CA ILE A 171 -18.95 -7.00 30.70
C ILE A 171 -20.47 -7.26 30.57
N LYS A 172 -21.04 -8.04 31.49
CA LYS A 172 -22.48 -8.35 31.52
C LYS A 172 -23.34 -7.12 31.81
N GLN A 173 -22.91 -6.22 32.70
CA GLN A 173 -23.62 -4.97 32.98
C GLN A 173 -23.63 -4.02 31.79
N GLN A 174 -22.54 -3.96 31.00
CA GLN A 174 -22.49 -3.13 29.79
C GLN A 174 -23.43 -3.61 28.69
N MET A 175 -23.63 -4.92 28.55
CA MET A 175 -24.61 -5.48 27.61
C MET A 175 -26.06 -5.23 28.05
N ALA A 176 -26.32 -5.18 29.36
CA ALA A 176 -27.67 -4.97 29.89
C ALA A 176 -28.17 -3.51 29.76
N SER A 177 -27.27 -2.55 29.50
CA SER A 177 -27.59 -1.13 29.34
C SER A 177 -27.82 -0.67 27.89
N GLN A 178 -27.80 -1.56 26.89
CA GLN A 178 -28.25 -1.18 25.54
C GLN A 178 -29.78 -1.29 25.44
N PRO A 179 -30.51 -0.18 25.24
CA PRO A 179 -31.91 -0.28 24.86
C PRO A 179 -31.99 -0.87 23.45
N GLN A 180 -32.72 -1.97 23.32
CA GLN A 180 -33.22 -2.46 22.04
C GLN A 180 -34.06 -1.35 21.39
N THR A 181 -33.46 -0.62 20.45
CA THR A 181 -34.22 0.17 19.48
C THR A 181 -34.81 -0.79 18.46
N GLY A 182 -36.02 -1.25 18.76
CA GLY A 182 -36.91 -1.86 17.78
C GLY A 182 -37.56 -0.78 16.91
N GLY A 183 -37.62 -1.04 15.62
CA GLY A 183 -38.40 -0.28 14.63
C GLY A 183 -38.74 -1.24 13.49
N SER A 184 -39.98 -1.73 13.51
CA SER A 184 -40.61 -2.52 12.47
C SER A 184 -41.23 -1.56 11.46
N GLU A 185 -40.85 -1.64 10.19
CA GLU A 185 -41.71 -1.24 9.07
C GLU A 185 -41.56 -2.29 7.97
N ASP A 186 -42.71 -2.75 7.51
CA ASP A 186 -42.94 -3.79 6.53
C ASP A 186 -42.48 -3.37 5.14
N ASP A 187 -41.72 -4.22 4.44
CA ASP A 187 -41.67 -4.23 2.98
C ASP A 187 -41.61 -5.69 2.51
N ASP A 188 -42.65 -6.08 1.79
CA ASP A 188 -42.80 -7.33 1.05
C ASP A 188 -41.76 -7.36 -0.09
N ASP A 189 -40.74 -8.21 0.01
CA ASP A 189 -39.94 -8.61 -1.14
C ASP A 189 -39.78 -10.13 -1.17
N GLU A 190 -40.15 -10.69 -2.33
CA GLU A 190 -40.19 -12.11 -2.63
C GLU A 190 -38.83 -12.80 -2.47
N PRO A 191 -38.78 -14.05 -1.98
CA PRO A 191 -37.56 -14.85 -2.07
C PRO A 191 -37.41 -15.37 -3.50
N GLU A 192 -36.51 -14.76 -4.29
CA GLU A 192 -35.95 -15.45 -5.46
C GLU A 192 -35.07 -16.61 -4.97
N GLU A 193 -35.45 -17.80 -5.39
CA GLU A 193 -34.70 -19.03 -5.26
C GLU A 193 -33.48 -18.96 -6.21
N GLY A 194 -32.35 -18.48 -5.69
CA GLY A 194 -31.06 -18.50 -6.35
C GLY A 194 -30.17 -19.58 -5.75
N GLU A 195 -29.81 -20.55 -6.57
CA GLU A 195 -29.16 -21.81 -6.21
C GLU A 195 -27.82 -21.64 -5.47
N ALA A 196 -27.60 -22.50 -4.48
CA ALA A 196 -26.29 -22.75 -3.91
C ALA A 196 -25.44 -23.47 -4.97
N ASP A 197 -24.46 -22.78 -5.54
CA ASP A 197 -23.39 -23.38 -6.34
C ASP A 197 -22.23 -23.75 -5.40
N ASP A 198 -22.27 -24.99 -4.94
CA ASP A 198 -21.21 -25.72 -4.26
C ASP A 198 -20.14 -26.17 -5.27
N GLY A 199 -19.46 -25.19 -5.88
CA GLY A 199 -18.29 -25.41 -6.73
C GLY A 199 -17.02 -25.63 -5.92
N GLU A 200 -16.87 -26.80 -5.29
CA GLU A 200 -15.58 -27.30 -4.84
C GLU A 200 -14.78 -27.85 -6.04
N ASP A 201 -14.18 -26.94 -6.81
CA ASP A 201 -13.22 -27.29 -7.85
C ASP A 201 -11.87 -27.69 -7.21
N LEU A 202 -11.73 -28.99 -6.99
CA LEU A 202 -10.45 -29.68 -6.86
C LEU A 202 -9.59 -29.41 -8.11
N LEU A 203 -8.60 -28.53 -7.96
CA LEU A 203 -7.50 -28.31 -8.90
C LEU A 203 -6.76 -29.63 -9.16
N LYS A 204 -7.18 -30.37 -10.18
CA LYS A 204 -6.41 -31.48 -10.76
C LYS A 204 -5.33 -30.89 -11.68
N GLY A 205 -4.07 -31.00 -11.27
CA GLY A 205 -2.93 -30.68 -12.12
C GLY A 205 -2.75 -31.73 -13.22
N TYR A 206 -2.74 -31.29 -14.47
CA TYR A 206 -2.36 -32.11 -15.62
C TYR A 206 -0.98 -31.65 -16.11
N ASP A 207 -0.14 -32.59 -16.55
CA ASP A 207 1.12 -32.24 -17.22
C ASP A 207 0.88 -31.75 -18.66
N GLU A 208 1.94 -31.26 -19.33
CA GLU A 208 1.88 -30.77 -20.71
C GLU A 208 1.45 -31.85 -21.74
N ASN A 209 1.34 -33.12 -21.32
CA ASN A 209 0.91 -34.25 -22.14
C ASN A 209 -0.50 -34.75 -21.76
N GLY A 210 -1.20 -34.08 -20.85
CA GLY A 210 -2.58 -34.40 -20.45
C GLY A 210 -2.72 -35.59 -19.49
N ASN A 211 -1.64 -36.02 -18.82
CA ASN A 211 -1.73 -37.05 -17.78
C ASN A 211 -2.00 -36.44 -16.40
N GLU A 212 -2.82 -37.13 -15.61
CA GLU A 212 -3.20 -36.75 -14.24
C GLU A 212 -2.01 -36.96 -13.29
N ILE A 213 -1.55 -35.88 -12.63
CA ILE A 213 -0.42 -35.91 -11.68
C ILE A 213 -0.92 -36.51 -10.36
N LYS A 214 -0.36 -37.66 -9.95
CA LYS A 214 -0.62 -38.25 -8.63
C LYS A 214 0.28 -37.59 -7.58
N GLU A 215 -0.28 -37.29 -6.42
CA GLU A 215 0.30 -36.52 -5.30
C GLU A 215 1.52 -37.16 -4.59
N GLU A 216 2.12 -38.21 -5.15
CA GLU A 216 3.14 -39.04 -4.49
C GLU A 216 4.60 -38.70 -4.89
N ASP A 217 4.81 -37.72 -5.78
CA ASP A 217 6.14 -37.39 -6.33
C ASP A 217 6.63 -35.96 -5.99
N LEU A 218 6.31 -35.42 -4.81
CA LEU A 218 6.96 -34.21 -4.32
C LEU A 218 8.37 -34.55 -3.77
N PRO A 219 9.46 -33.97 -4.30
CA PRO A 219 10.80 -34.19 -3.79
C PRO A 219 10.99 -33.58 -2.39
N ASP A 220 11.55 -34.40 -1.51
CA ASP A 220 11.94 -34.11 -0.12
C ASP A 220 13.07 -33.05 -0.10
N ASP A 221 12.73 -31.80 0.23
CA ASP A 221 13.68 -30.71 0.45
C ASP A 221 14.43 -30.92 1.78
N ASN A 222 15.31 -31.90 1.80
CA ASN A 222 16.30 -32.11 2.86
C ASN A 222 17.65 -32.51 2.27
N ASP A 223 18.44 -31.53 1.83
CA ASP A 223 19.90 -31.61 2.01
C ASP A 223 20.58 -30.22 1.94
N LYS A 224 20.86 -29.68 3.13
CA LYS A 224 22.21 -29.30 3.61
C LYS A 224 23.28 -29.07 2.53
N LYS A 225 23.95 -27.90 2.53
CA LYS A 225 25.14 -27.59 3.37
C LYS A 225 26.00 -26.41 2.85
N ASP A 226 26.52 -25.69 3.83
CA ASP A 226 27.87 -25.09 3.94
C ASP A 226 28.28 -23.89 3.05
N SER A 227 28.39 -22.74 3.72
CA SER A 227 29.28 -21.59 3.39
C SER A 227 30.75 -22.03 3.23
N PRO A 228 31.65 -21.19 2.67
CA PRO A 228 32.35 -20.23 3.54
C PRO A 228 32.79 -18.90 2.90
N ASP A 229 33.23 -18.03 3.80
CA ASP A 229 33.90 -16.72 3.70
C ASP A 229 34.88 -16.49 2.55
N GLY A 230 34.99 -15.21 2.16
CA GLY A 230 35.98 -14.71 1.21
C GLY A 230 36.27 -13.23 1.36
N ASP A 231 36.83 -12.83 2.50
CA ASP A 231 37.59 -11.60 2.71
C ASP A 231 38.70 -11.43 1.65
N LYS A 232 38.71 -10.31 0.91
CA LYS A 232 39.95 -9.76 0.32
C LYS A 232 39.93 -8.23 0.30
N LYS A 233 40.74 -7.67 1.21
CA LYS A 233 41.37 -6.35 1.11
C LYS A 233 42.45 -6.38 0.02
N GLU A 234 42.57 -5.34 -0.79
CA GLU A 234 43.87 -4.89 -1.31
C GLU A 234 43.85 -3.42 -1.78
N ASP A 235 44.47 -2.59 -0.95
CA ASP A 235 45.35 -1.45 -1.18
C ASP A 235 45.43 -0.68 -2.51
N THR A 236 45.22 0.64 -2.36
CA THR A 236 46.08 1.78 -2.75
C THR A 236 46.83 1.76 -4.10
N LYS A 237 46.50 2.74 -4.97
CA LYS A 237 47.54 3.48 -5.71
C LYS A 237 47.13 4.94 -5.98
N LYS A 238 47.86 5.85 -5.36
CA LYS A 238 47.96 7.27 -5.76
C LYS A 238 48.68 7.33 -7.10
N GLU A 239 48.15 8.07 -8.07
CA GLU A 239 48.97 8.66 -9.12
C GLU A 239 48.69 10.16 -9.19
N LYS A 240 49.78 10.89 -9.03
CA LYS A 240 49.93 12.33 -9.06
C LYS A 240 50.53 12.64 -10.42
N THR A 241 49.86 13.43 -11.25
CA THR A 241 50.50 14.03 -12.43
C THR A 241 50.13 15.50 -12.50
N GLU A 242 51.17 16.31 -12.31
CA GLU A 242 51.23 17.73 -12.58
C GLU A 242 51.31 17.94 -14.11
N LEU A 243 50.50 18.87 -14.63
CA LEU A 243 50.88 19.88 -15.62
C LEU A 243 49.74 20.89 -15.80
#